data_AF-A0AAV7RDG1-F1
#
_entry.id   AF-A0AAV7RDG1-F1
#
_cell.length_a   1.000
_cell.length_b   1.000
_cell.length_c   1.000
_cell.angle_alpha   90.00
_cell.angle_beta   90.00
_cell.angle_gamma   90.00
#
_symmetry.space_group_name_H-M   'P 1'
#
loop_
_entity.id
_entity.type
_entity.pdbx_description
1 polymer ?
#
loop_
_entity_poly.entity_id
_entity_poly.type
_entity_poly.pdbx_seq_one_letter_code
_entity_poly.pdbx_strand_id
1 'polypeptide(L)' 'ICRLQRQLSTDEYQLGLFSGQPVMFISATSQPPGDNLIELMQLCGGKVSKTLRQAAICVGPYNGKKSADLICVSEKWIL' A
#
# COMPACT_ATOMS: atom_id res chain seq x y z
N ILE A 1 4.26 -24.68 19.70
CA ILE A 1 5.03 -23.66 18.94
C ILE A 1 6.31 -23.40 19.72
N CYS A 2 7.42 -23.96 19.24
CA CYS A 2 8.67 -24.11 20.00
C CYS A 2 9.61 -22.91 19.78
N ARG A 3 10.42 -22.58 20.80
CA ARG A 3 11.47 -21.53 20.76
C ARG A 3 12.36 -21.57 19.51
N LEU A 4 12.58 -22.75 18.93
CA LEU A 4 13.35 -22.98 17.70
C LEU A 4 12.74 -22.36 16.43
N GLN A 5 11.42 -22.21 16.35
CA GLN A 5 10.79 -21.58 15.18
C GLN A 5 11.10 -20.08 15.11
N ARG A 6 11.50 -19.46 16.22
CA ARG A 6 11.82 -18.03 16.30
C ARG A 6 13.23 -17.69 15.81
N GLN A 7 14.15 -18.67 15.82
CA GLN A 7 15.54 -18.48 15.36
C GLN A 7 15.71 -18.75 13.86
N LEU A 8 14.84 -19.57 13.26
CA LEU A 8 14.77 -19.73 11.80
C LEU A 8 13.92 -18.64 11.13
N SER A 9 13.11 -17.91 11.90
CA SER A 9 12.36 -16.72 11.45
C SER A 9 13.08 -15.41 11.79
N THR A 10 14.41 -15.46 11.94
CA THR A 10 15.27 -14.27 12.07
C THR A 10 15.68 -13.73 10.69
N ASP A 11 15.19 -14.33 9.61
CA ASP A 11 15.13 -13.69 8.31
C ASP A 11 13.78 -12.98 8.22
N GLU A 12 13.80 -11.73 8.65
CA GLU A 12 12.85 -10.66 8.35
C GLU A 12 11.47 -11.10 7.85
N TYR A 13 10.48 -11.10 8.74
CA TYR A 13 9.08 -10.91 8.32
C TYR A 13 8.89 -9.46 7.83
N GLN A 14 9.67 -9.05 6.83
CA GLN A 14 9.30 -7.95 5.97
C GLN A 14 8.08 -8.48 5.23
N LEU A 15 6.91 -7.94 5.58
CA LEU A 15 5.68 -8.10 4.82
C LEU A 15 5.89 -7.45 3.45
N GLY A 16 6.80 -7.92 2.61
CA GLY A 16 7.18 -7.33 1.33
C GLY A 16 6.09 -7.47 0.26
N LEU A 17 4.82 -7.60 0.67
CA LEU A 17 3.62 -7.70 -0.17
C LEU A 17 3.59 -6.61 -1.25
N PHE A 18 4.03 -5.40 -0.90
CA PHE A 18 4.01 -4.26 -1.82
C PHE A 18 5.41 -3.77 -2.22
N SER A 19 6.48 -4.50 -1.87
CA SER A 19 7.87 -4.11 -2.15
C SER A 19 8.19 -3.96 -3.65
N GLY A 20 7.58 -4.79 -4.49
CA GLY A 20 7.71 -4.74 -5.95
C GLY A 20 6.65 -3.88 -6.66
N GLN A 21 5.72 -3.29 -5.91
CA GLN A 21 4.64 -2.51 -6.49
C GLN A 21 5.11 -1.09 -6.83
N PRO A 22 4.54 -0.46 -7.88
CA PRO A 22 4.84 0.92 -8.19
C PRO A 22 4.32 1.85 -7.08
N VAL A 23 4.74 3.10 -7.12
CA VAL A 23 4.30 4.11 -6.15
C VAL A 23 2.78 4.24 -6.19
N MET A 24 2.17 4.19 -5.02
CA MET A 24 0.73 4.24 -4.82
C MET A 24 0.32 5.59 -4.25
N PHE A 25 -0.90 6.01 -4.53
CA PHE A 25 -1.55 7.17 -3.94
C PHE A 25 -2.80 6.69 -3.22
N ILE A 26 -2.99 7.12 -1.98
CA ILE A 26 -4.20 6.81 -1.20
C ILE A 26 -5.09 8.04 -1.21
N SER A 27 -6.35 7.86 -1.59
CA SER A 27 -7.33 8.94 -1.58
C SER A 27 -7.61 9.41 -0.15
N ALA A 28 -7.63 10.72 0.06
CA ALA A 28 -7.93 11.32 1.37
C ALA A 28 -9.37 11.02 1.86
N THR A 29 -10.27 10.66 0.94
CA THR A 29 -11.66 10.31 1.26
C THR A 29 -11.87 8.79 1.41
N SER A 30 -10.81 8.00 1.51
CA SER A 30 -10.91 6.55 1.65
C SER A 30 -11.56 6.13 2.98
N GLN A 31 -12.21 4.96 2.96
CA GLN A 31 -12.69 4.31 4.18
C GLN A 31 -12.14 2.88 4.25
N PRO A 32 -11.31 2.53 5.25
CA PRO A 32 -10.88 3.28 6.45
C PRO A 32 -9.99 4.51 6.15
N PRO A 33 -9.75 5.40 7.15
CA PRO A 33 -8.98 6.64 6.97
C PRO A 33 -7.64 6.40 6.25
N GLY A 34 -7.33 7.28 5.31
CA GLY A 34 -6.14 7.15 4.45
C GLY A 34 -4.84 6.99 5.24
N ASP A 35 -4.72 7.62 6.40
CA ASP A 35 -3.51 7.55 7.25
C ASP A 35 -3.18 6.13 7.71
N ASN A 36 -4.20 5.35 8.12
CA ASN A 36 -3.99 3.95 8.53
C ASN A 36 -3.59 3.08 7.33
N LEU A 37 -4.15 3.34 6.14
CA LEU A 37 -3.79 2.63 4.93
C LEU A 37 -2.36 2.99 4.48
N ILE A 38 -1.93 4.24 4.65
CA ILE A 38 -0.57 4.68 4.37
C ILE A 38 0.42 3.93 5.26
N GLU A 39 0.13 3.88 6.56
CA GLU A 39 0.96 3.16 7.53
C GLU A 39 1.04 1.66 7.18
N LEU A 40 -0.09 1.02 6.88
CA LEU A 40 -0.11 -0.38 6.46
C LEU A 40 0.70 -0.63 5.18
N MET A 41 0.57 0.24 4.17
CA MET A 41 1.37 0.14 2.96
C MET A 41 2.86 0.22 3.28
N GLN A 42 3.28 1.16 4.13
CA GLN A 42 4.68 1.33 4.49
C GLN A 42 5.23 0.14 5.31
N LEU A 43 4.45 -0.36 6.28
CA LEU A 43 4.79 -1.56 7.06
C LEU A 43 4.92 -2.81 6.16
N CYS A 44 4.14 -2.85 5.09
CA CYS A 44 4.17 -3.90 4.08
C CYS A 44 5.13 -3.59 2.90
N GLY A 45 6.11 -2.70 3.09
CA GLY A 45 7.16 -2.40 2.12
C GLY A 45 6.72 -1.63 0.87
N GLY A 46 5.48 -1.15 0.82
CA GLY A 46 4.93 -0.35 -0.26
C GLY A 46 5.40 1.11 -0.24
N LYS A 47 5.40 1.73 -1.42
CA LYS A 47 5.77 3.15 -1.59
C LYS A 47 4.50 3.98 -1.79
N VAL A 48 4.29 4.98 -0.95
CA VAL A 48 3.12 5.88 -1.06
C VAL A 48 3.58 7.31 -1.38
N SER A 49 2.93 7.96 -2.35
CA SER A 49 3.09 9.37 -2.64
C SER A 49 1.87 10.17 -2.21
N LYS A 50 2.11 11.41 -1.78
CA LYS A 50 1.08 12.42 -1.50
C LYS A 50 0.45 12.98 -2.78
N THR A 51 1.00 12.67 -3.95
CA THR A 51 0.54 13.23 -5.22
C THR A 51 0.32 12.13 -6.26
N LEU A 52 -0.79 12.21 -6.99
CA LEU A 52 -1.11 11.27 -8.06
C LEU A 52 -0.14 11.31 -9.24
N ARG A 53 0.53 12.44 -9.47
CA ARG A 53 1.48 12.59 -10.59
C ARG A 53 2.68 11.64 -10.47
N GLN A 54 2.98 11.18 -9.27
CA GLN A 54 4.08 10.26 -8.99
C GLN A 54 3.60 8.83 -8.77
N ALA A 55 2.28 8.59 -8.80
CA ALA A 55 1.71 7.29 -8.49
C ALA A 55 1.17 6.63 -9.76
N ALA A 56 1.40 5.33 -9.88
CA ALA A 56 0.79 4.51 -10.94
C ALA A 56 -0.51 3.86 -10.48
N ILE A 57 -0.69 3.71 -9.17
CA ILE A 57 -1.88 3.11 -8.56
C ILE A 57 -2.54 4.15 -7.64
N CYS A 58 -3.84 4.32 -7.77
CA CYS A 58 -4.67 5.10 -6.86
C CYS A 58 -5.58 4.15 -6.08
N VAL A 59 -5.55 4.22 -4.75
CA VAL A 59 -6.36 3.41 -3.86
C VAL A 59 -7.46 4.28 -3.25
N GLY A 60 -8.71 3.85 -3.42
CA GLY A 60 -9.90 4.54 -2.93
C GLY A 60 -10.57 5.44 -3.96
N PRO A 61 -11.67 6.11 -3.58
CA PRO A 61 -12.47 6.93 -4.49
C PRO A 61 -11.68 8.14 -4.97
N TYR A 62 -11.57 8.30 -6.29
CA TYR A 62 -10.92 9.46 -6.92
C TYR A 62 -11.78 10.00 -8.06
N ASN A 63 -12.26 11.24 -7.89
CA ASN A 63 -13.17 11.93 -8.81
C ASN A 63 -12.45 12.94 -9.73
N GLY A 64 -11.12 13.04 -9.63
CA GLY A 64 -10.33 13.95 -10.46
C GLY A 64 -9.98 13.36 -11.84
N LYS A 65 -9.22 14.13 -12.62
CA LYS A 65 -8.74 13.70 -13.94
C LYS A 65 -7.71 12.59 -13.79
N LYS A 66 -8.03 11.40 -14.31
CA LYS A 66 -7.14 10.23 -14.35
C LYS A 66 -6.24 10.31 -15.58
N SER A 67 -4.96 9.99 -15.42
CA SER A 67 -4.07 9.70 -16.56
C SER A 67 -4.39 8.32 -17.13
N ALA A 68 -4.08 8.08 -18.40
CA ALA A 68 -4.33 6.80 -19.06
C ALA A 68 -3.60 5.64 -18.36
N ASP A 69 -2.43 5.91 -17.77
CA ASP A 69 -1.59 4.92 -17.10
C ASP A 69 -1.92 4.75 -15.60
N LEU A 70 -2.94 5.46 -15.08
CA LEU A 70 -3.33 5.38 -13.68
C LEU A 70 -4.35 4.26 -13.45
N ILE A 71 -3.98 3.29 -12.62
CA ILE A 71 -4.86 2.21 -12.20
C ILE A 71 -5.57 2.62 -10.90
N CYS A 72 -6.90 2.64 -10.89
CA CYS A 72 -7.68 2.91 -9.68
C CYS A 72 -8.22 1.61 -9.09
N VAL A 73 -7.89 1.33 -7.83
CA VAL A 73 -8.39 0.19 -7.06
C VAL A 73 -9.16 0.66 -5.83
N SER A 74 -10.03 -0.18 -5.29
CA SER A 74 -10.70 0.08 -4.01
C SER A 74 -9.78 -0.28 -2.84
N GLU A 75 -10.11 0.22 -1.65
CA GLU A 75 -9.42 -0.05 -0.40
C GLU A 75 -9.37 -1.56 -0.08
N LYS A 76 -10.35 -2.32 -0.57
CA LYS A 76 -10.42 -3.79 -0.44
C LYS A 76 -9.32 -4.52 -1.21
N TRP A 77 -8.60 -3.86 -2.10
CA TRP A 77 -7.44 -4.48 -2.76
C TRP A 77 -6.26 -4.65 -1.80
N ILE A 78 -6.22 -3.83 -0.73
CA ILE A 78 -5.20 -3.88 0.31
C ILE A 78 -5.56 -4.91 1.40
N LEU A 79 -6.85 -5.12 1.66
CA LEU A 79 -7.40 -5.89 2.79
C LEU A 79 -7.77 -7.34 2.45
#